data_AF-A0AAD9U8F4-F1
#
_entry.id   AF-A0AAD9U8F4-F1
#
_cell.length_a   1.000
_cell.length_b   1.000
_cell.length_c   1.000
_cell.angle_alpha   90.00
_cell.angle_beta   90.00
_cell.angle_gamma   90.00
#
_symmetry.space_group_name_H-M   'P 1'
#
loop_
_entity.id
_entity.type
_entity.pdbx_description
1 polymer ?
#
loop_
_entity_poly.entity_id
_entity_poly.type
_entity_poly.pdbx_seq_one_letter_code
_entity_poly.pdbx_strand_id
1 'polypeptide(L)' 'MKHCKMLTNARKTRFSLVVCFGELLIDFVLTVAGVSLAEAPDFKKAPSGAPANVVIGISRQEGSSAFVGKVR' A
#
# COMPACT_ATOMS: atom_id res chain seq x y z
N MET A 1 9.79 18.29 -17.22
CA MET A 1 9.63 17.05 -18.02
C MET A 1 11.00 16.62 -18.55
N LYS A 2 11.82 15.94 -17.75
CA LYS A 2 13.13 15.44 -18.18
C LYS A 2 13.20 13.94 -17.95
N HIS A 3 13.10 13.24 -19.06
CA HIS A 3 13.59 11.90 -19.39
C HIS A 3 14.33 11.13 -18.27
N CYS A 4 13.70 10.05 -17.80
CA CYS A 4 14.39 8.90 -17.22
C CYS A 4 14.47 7.82 -18.30
N LYS A 5 15.67 7.60 -18.89
CA LYS A 5 15.93 6.49 -19.81
C LYS A 5 16.29 5.26 -18.98
N MET A 6 15.48 4.19 -19.06
CA MET A 6 15.88 2.87 -18.57
C MET A 6 16.60 2.11 -19.69
N LEU A 7 17.90 1.91 -19.52
CA LEU A 7 18.70 0.96 -20.31
C LEU A 7 18.59 -0.41 -19.66
N THR A 8 17.91 -1.39 -20.26
CA THR A 8 18.20 -2.81 -19.99
C THR A 8 17.86 -3.68 -21.19
N ASN A 9 18.89 -4.28 -21.76
CA ASN A 9 18.86 -5.31 -22.79
C ASN A 9 18.96 -6.68 -22.08
N ALA A 10 17.91 -7.50 -22.14
CA ALA A 10 17.87 -8.97 -21.99
C ALA A 10 16.44 -9.42 -21.61
N ARG A 11 15.86 -10.29 -22.43
CA ARG A 11 14.54 -10.91 -22.19
C ARG A 11 14.55 -11.73 -20.90
N LYS A 12 13.94 -11.17 -19.85
CA LYS A 12 13.33 -11.84 -18.70
C LYS A 12 12.06 -11.03 -18.48
N THR A 13 10.91 -11.63 -18.25
CA THR A 13 9.69 -10.92 -17.84
C THR A 13 9.94 -10.27 -16.48
N ARG A 14 10.67 -9.15 -16.47
CA ARG A 14 10.99 -8.41 -15.27
C ARG A 14 9.79 -7.54 -14.97
N PHE A 15 8.93 -8.01 -14.07
CA PHE A 15 8.05 -7.09 -13.37
C PHE A 15 8.93 -6.00 -12.77
N SER A 16 8.83 -4.77 -13.27
CA SER A 16 9.56 -3.64 -12.72
C SER A 16 9.17 -3.48 -11.26
N LEU A 17 10.15 -3.49 -10.36
CA LEU A 17 9.92 -3.31 -8.93
C LEU A 17 9.41 -1.88 -8.67
N VAL A 18 8.23 -1.74 -8.08
CA VAL A 18 7.68 -0.46 -7.63
C VAL A 18 7.96 -0.28 -6.15
N VAL A 19 8.68 0.78 -5.78
CA VAL A 19 8.99 1.11 -4.38
C VAL A 19 8.20 2.34 -3.97
N CYS A 20 7.38 2.23 -2.92
CA CYS A 20 6.66 3.35 -2.33
C CYS A 20 7.25 3.72 -0.97
N PHE A 21 7.40 5.02 -0.74
CA PHE A 21 7.87 5.58 0.53
C PHE A 21 6.74 6.32 1.23
N GLY A 22 6.62 6.15 2.54
CA GLY A 22 5.69 6.96 3.32
C GLY A 22 5.42 6.40 4.71
N GLU A 23 4.30 6.85 5.28
CA GLU A 23 3.87 6.45 6.61
C GLU A 23 2.78 5.37 6.50
N LEU A 24 2.89 4.34 7.33
CA LEU A 24 1.86 3.32 7.49
C LEU A 24 1.03 3.69 8.72
N LEU A 25 -0.26 3.89 8.52
CA LEU A 25 -1.22 4.26 9.57
C LEU A 25 -2.05 3.04 9.98
N ILE A 26 -2.69 3.11 11.14
CA ILE A 26 -3.66 2.12 11.60
C ILE A 26 -5.04 2.76 11.55
N ASP A 27 -5.91 2.23 10.71
CA ASP A 27 -7.33 2.58 10.69
C ASP A 27 -8.08 1.70 11.69
N PHE A 28 -8.92 2.34 12.50
CA PHE A 28 -9.86 1.65 13.38
C PHE A 28 -11.21 1.55 12.68
N VAL A 29 -11.45 0.39 12.08
CA VAL A 29 -12.68 0.14 11.31
C VAL A 29 -13.73 -0.46 12.21
N LEU A 30 -14.96 0.06 12.16
CA LEU A 30 -16.09 -0.48 12.89
C LEU A 30 -16.35 -1.94 12.52
N THR A 31 -16.56 -2.81 13.52
CA THR A 31 -16.91 -4.22 13.29
C THR A 31 -18.30 -4.37 12.67
N VAL A 32 -19.22 -3.42 12.93
CA VAL A 32 -20.58 -3.40 12.41
C VAL A 32 -20.78 -2.12 11.57
N ALA A 33 -21.35 -2.27 10.38
CA ALA A 33 -21.65 -1.15 9.50
C ALA A 33 -22.98 -0.47 9.88
N GLY A 34 -23.09 0.84 9.60
CA GLY A 34 -24.35 1.59 9.77
C GLY A 34 -24.61 2.13 11.19
N VAL A 35 -23.68 1.93 12.12
CA VAL A 35 -23.72 2.54 13.46
C VAL A 35 -22.82 3.77 13.52
N SER A 36 -23.13 4.69 14.43
CA SER A 36 -22.27 5.84 14.70
C SER A 36 -20.99 5.42 15.42
N LEU A 37 -19.95 6.26 15.39
CA LEU A 37 -18.68 5.98 16.08
C LEU A 37 -18.87 5.83 17.60
N ALA A 38 -19.87 6.51 18.18
CA ALA A 38 -20.15 6.49 19.61
C ALA A 38 -20.84 5.19 20.08
N GLU A 39 -21.58 4.54 19.19
CA GLU A 39 -22.35 3.32 19.48
C GLU A 39 -21.63 2.05 19.00
N ALA A 40 -20.43 2.22 18.47
CA ALA A 40 -19.57 1.16 18.00
C ALA A 40 -19.21 0.18 19.13
N PRO A 41 -19.59 -1.11 19.03
CA PRO A 41 -19.25 -2.07 20.07
C PRO A 41 -17.75 -2.38 20.08
N ASP A 42 -17.12 -2.46 18.90
CA ASP A 42 -15.72 -2.83 18.72
C ASP A 42 -15.11 -2.25 17.44
N PHE A 43 -13.78 -2.15 17.43
CA PHE A 43 -12.98 -1.72 16.29
C PHE A 43 -11.96 -2.76 15.86
N LYS A 44 -11.89 -3.03 14.55
CA LYS A 44 -10.84 -3.81 13.92
C LYS A 44 -9.71 -2.89 13.45
N LYS A 45 -8.49 -3.19 13.89
CA LYS A 45 -7.28 -2.54 13.37
C LYS A 45 -7.02 -2.99 11.93
N ALA A 46 -6.88 -2.03 11.02
CA ALA A 46 -6.53 -2.27 9.63
C ALA A 46 -5.32 -1.41 9.23
N PRO A 47 -4.35 -1.94 8.47
CA PRO A 47 -3.27 -1.12 7.94
C PRO A 47 -3.82 -0.14 6.89
N SER A 48 -3.33 1.09 6.91
CA SER A 48 -3.74 2.17 6.02
C SER A 48 -2.56 3.05 5.60
N GLY A 49 -2.81 4.01 4.73
CA GLY A 49 -1.81 4.89 4.13
C GLY A 49 -1.79 4.76 2.61
N ALA A 50 -1.86 5.91 1.94
CA ALA A 50 -1.91 5.98 0.48
C ALA A 50 -0.77 5.19 -0.21
N PRO A 51 0.52 5.35 0.16
CA PRO A 51 1.60 4.58 -0.46
C PRO A 51 1.56 3.08 -0.12
N ALA A 52 1.07 2.69 1.06
CA ALA A 52 0.89 1.29 1.42
C ALA A 52 -0.20 0.61 0.57
N ASN A 53 -1.32 1.32 0.34
CA ASN A 53 -2.42 0.82 -0.49
C ASN A 53 -2.00 0.58 -1.94
N VAL A 54 -1.11 1.41 -2.49
CA VAL A 54 -0.54 1.22 -3.84
C VAL A 54 0.29 -0.07 -3.91
N VAL A 55 1.19 -0.29 -2.95
CA VAL A 55 2.03 -1.51 -2.87
C VAL A 55 1.17 -2.76 -2.70
N ILE A 56 0.14 -2.70 -1.86
CA ILE A 56 -0.81 -3.81 -1.66
C ILE A 56 -1.56 -4.14 -2.96
N GLY A 57 -2.02 -3.11 -3.69
CA GLY A 57 -2.69 -3.29 -4.98
C GLY A 57 -1.80 -4.01 -6.00
N ILE A 58 -0.55 -3.58 -6.12
CA ILE A 58 0.44 -4.19 -7.03
C ILE A 58 0.75 -5.62 -6.60
N SER A 59 0.99 -5.85 -5.30
CA SER A 59 1.28 -7.17 -4.75
C SER A 59 0.13 -8.17 -4.98
N ARG A 60 -1.13 -7.70 -4.90
CA ARG A 60 -2.33 -8.52 -5.16
C ARG A 60 -2.51 -8.89 -6.63
N GLN A 61 -1.94 -8.10 -7.54
CA GLN A 61 -1.96 -8.36 -8.99
C GLN A 61 -0.68 -9.08 -9.47
N GLU A 62 0.01 -9.80 -8.58
CA GLU A 62 1.25 -10.54 -8.87
C GLU A 62 2.43 -9.64 -9.33
N GLY A 63 2.34 -8.33 -9.14
CA GLY A 63 3.39 -7.39 -9.44
C GLY A 63 4.48 -7.34 -8.37
N SER A 64 5.70 -6.95 -8.77
CA SER A 64 6.81 -6.76 -7.84
C SER A 64 6.72 -5.37 -7.19
N SER A 65 6.57 -5.32 -5.86
CA SER A 65 6.52 -4.05 -5.12
C SER A 65 7.14 -4.13 -3.73
N ALA A 66 7.56 -2.98 -3.19
CA ALA A 66 8.11 -2.84 -1.84
C ALA A 66 7.65 -1.53 -1.20
N PHE A 67 7.46 -1.54 0.11
CA PHE A 67 7.14 -0.36 0.92
C PHE A 67 8.27 -0.05 1.88
N VAL A 68 8.63 1.23 2.00
CA VAL A 68 9.60 1.72 2.98
C VAL A 68 8.96 2.83 3.80
N GLY A 69 8.88 2.62 5.10
CA GLY A 69 8.32 3.59 6.03
C GLY A 69 8.97 3.50 7.39
N LYS A 70 8.77 4.55 8.19
CA LYS A 70 9.21 4.58 9.59
C LYS A 70 7.99 4.38 10.49
N VAL A 71 8.11 3.44 11.43
CA VAL A 71 7.11 3.27 12.50
C VAL A 71 7.46 4.26 13.62
N ARG A 72 6.47 5.03 14.06
CA ARG A 72 6.55 5.88 15.26
C ARG A 72 5.57 5.37 16.31
#